data_AF-A0AA38XLT7-F1
#
_entry.id   AF-A0AA38XLT7-F1
#
_cell.length_a   1.000
_cell.length_b   1.000
_cell.length_c   1.000
_cell.angle_alpha   90.00
_cell.angle_beta   90.00
_cell.angle_gamma   90.00
#
_symmetry.space_group_name_H-M   'P 1'
#
loop_
_entity.id
_entity.type
_entity.pdbx_description
1 polymer ?
#
loop_
_entity_poly.entity_id
_entity_poly.type
_entity_poly.pdbx_seq_one_letter_code
_entity_poly.pdbx_strand_id
1 'polypeptide(L)'
;MTREDSSISATQRAINESAARNKIDWTAVRTSTCSWTFEELSRYSHCRVSPYVFAVARALCSQFSISASARKELTDLKQLLDTSGDDSSHHVLHLLTASDEGLTVLGVCGILNDYFHSAALAEFFETLAKMSGMPETLRPARGRWMELARICGKIQPPDSFHSLAQDCSRLGLVEEAGNSDLEEGVGPIGVVSCIQGMSEISSGEDDGRIIMLCGRSAGWHAAIAEWMFGLRIKLTIRDGMSFEGKTVLSNCQDDQVQLTLAFNNAGVPTDGSLVDDPPMPIKYQKEN
;
A
#
# COMPACT_ATOMS: atom_id res chain seq x y z
N MET A 1 31.25 -10.90 32.63
CA MET A 1 30.25 -9.82 32.48
C MET A 1 29.82 -9.83 31.03
N THR A 2 28.54 -10.14 30.81
CA THR A 2 27.94 -10.64 29.57
C THR A 2 27.93 -9.61 28.45
N ARG A 3 28.41 -10.04 27.28
CA ARG A 3 28.34 -9.33 26.01
C ARG A 3 27.09 -9.86 25.30
N GLU A 4 25.92 -9.30 25.62
CA GLU A 4 24.69 -9.51 24.84
C GLU A 4 24.76 -8.58 23.63
N ASP A 5 25.45 -9.03 22.58
CA ASP A 5 25.38 -8.41 21.27
C ASP A 5 23.97 -8.65 20.71
N SER A 6 23.19 -7.58 20.70
CA SER A 6 21.81 -7.50 20.22
C SER A 6 21.79 -7.56 18.69
N SER A 7 21.66 -8.78 18.15
CA SER A 7 21.32 -8.97 16.74
C SER A 7 19.86 -8.56 16.52
N ILE A 8 19.65 -7.31 16.12
CA ILE A 8 18.35 -6.83 15.63
C ILE A 8 18.07 -7.52 14.29
N SER A 9 16.94 -8.22 14.17
CA SER A 9 16.55 -8.90 12.92
C SER A 9 16.42 -7.90 11.76
N ALA A 10 16.63 -8.35 10.52
CA ALA A 10 16.49 -7.51 9.32
C ALA A 10 15.11 -6.83 9.25
N THR A 11 14.06 -7.56 9.63
CA THR A 11 12.69 -7.07 9.82
C THR A 11 12.61 -5.90 10.80
N GLN A 12 13.19 -6.04 11.99
CA GLN A 12 13.17 -4.97 13.00
C GLN A 12 14.02 -3.76 12.58
N ARG A 13 15.09 -3.97 11.81
CA ARG A 13 15.90 -2.90 11.23
C ARG A 13 15.08 -2.09 10.22
N ALA A 14 14.41 -2.74 9.27
CA ALA A 14 13.56 -2.08 8.27
C ALA A 14 12.44 -1.26 8.92
N ILE A 15 11.81 -1.79 9.98
CA ILE A 15 10.79 -1.09 10.75
C ILE A 15 11.38 0.17 11.41
N ASN A 16 12.55 0.06 12.04
CA ASN A 16 13.18 1.19 12.73
C ASN A 16 13.62 2.30 11.76
N GLU A 17 14.17 1.93 10.60
CA GLU A 17 14.58 2.88 9.56
C GLU A 17 13.36 3.62 8.97
N SER A 18 12.28 2.90 8.68
CA SER A 18 11.02 3.53 8.26
C SER A 18 10.46 4.46 9.34
N ALA A 19 10.45 4.02 10.60
CA ALA A 19 9.93 4.83 11.69
C ALA A 19 10.71 6.13 11.88
N ALA A 20 12.04 6.10 11.65
CA ALA A 20 12.88 7.29 11.70
C ALA A 20 12.62 8.28 10.57
N ARG A 21 12.13 7.81 9.40
CA ARG A 21 11.74 8.66 8.26
C ARG A 21 10.30 9.19 8.35
N ASN A 22 9.49 8.67 9.27
CA ASN A 22 8.08 9.00 9.33
C ASN A 22 7.80 10.44 9.81
N LYS A 23 6.78 11.06 9.21
CA LYS A 23 6.38 12.46 9.43
C LYS A 23 5.20 12.62 10.38
N ILE A 24 4.55 11.53 10.77
CA ILE A 24 3.36 11.62 11.62
C ILE A 24 3.77 11.99 13.04
N ASP A 25 3.36 13.18 13.48
CA ASP A 25 3.47 13.58 14.88
C ASP A 25 2.39 12.86 15.71
N TRP A 26 2.73 11.68 16.22
CA TRP A 26 1.84 10.90 17.09
C TRP A 26 1.48 11.60 18.39
N THR A 27 2.25 12.61 18.82
CA THR A 27 1.92 13.41 20.01
C THR A 27 0.81 14.41 19.69
N ALA A 28 0.85 15.03 18.51
CA ALA A 28 -0.25 15.84 17.99
C ALA A 28 -1.50 14.98 17.74
N VAL A 29 -1.36 13.80 17.13
CA VAL A 29 -2.50 12.88 16.93
C VAL A 29 -3.14 12.49 18.25
N ARG A 30 -2.35 12.18 19.29
CA ARG A 30 -2.87 11.82 20.62
C ARG A 30 -3.69 12.92 21.27
N THR A 31 -3.32 14.18 21.02
CA THR A 31 -4.00 15.35 21.61
C THR A 31 -5.08 15.93 20.71
N SER A 32 -5.20 15.43 19.48
CA SER A 32 -6.23 15.85 18.54
C SER A 32 -7.63 15.46 19.01
N THR A 33 -8.59 16.33 18.74
CA THR A 33 -10.01 16.09 19.03
C THR A 33 -10.75 15.77 17.73
N CYS A 34 -11.55 14.71 17.75
CA CYS A 34 -12.49 14.42 16.68
C CYS A 34 -13.92 14.59 17.22
N SER A 35 -14.75 15.31 16.47
CA SER A 35 -16.17 15.47 16.76
C SER A 35 -16.97 14.61 15.78
N TRP A 36 -17.93 13.86 16.30
CA TRP A 36 -18.91 13.11 15.51
C TRP A 36 -20.31 13.44 15.99
N THR A 37 -21.26 13.48 15.06
CA THR A 37 -22.67 13.57 15.39
C THR A 37 -23.19 12.23 15.93
N PHE A 38 -24.30 12.23 16.66
CA PHE A 38 -24.94 10.98 17.11
C PHE A 38 -25.37 10.08 15.95
N GLU A 39 -25.75 10.68 14.82
CA GLU A 39 -26.10 9.94 13.62
C GLU A 39 -24.89 9.21 13.03
N GLU A 40 -23.74 9.86 12.97
CA GLU A 40 -22.47 9.25 12.54
C GLU A 40 -22.05 8.11 13.46
N LEU A 41 -22.10 8.32 14.79
CA LEU A 41 -21.80 7.29 15.77
C LEU A 41 -22.76 6.10 15.67
N SER A 42 -24.04 6.35 15.40
CA SER A 42 -25.03 5.30 15.14
C SER A 42 -24.64 4.48 13.92
N ARG A 43 -24.24 5.11 12.81
CA ARG A 43 -23.80 4.43 11.58
C ARG A 43 -22.56 3.56 11.82
N TYR A 44 -21.55 4.10 12.51
CA TYR A 44 -20.38 3.34 12.93
C TYR A 44 -20.75 2.11 13.77
N SER A 45 -21.67 2.28 14.73
CA SER A 45 -22.16 1.19 15.58
C SER A 45 -22.89 0.11 14.77
N HIS A 46 -23.79 0.49 13.85
CA HIS A 46 -24.51 -0.43 12.97
C HIS A 46 -23.56 -1.25 12.10
N CYS A 47 -22.52 -0.63 11.57
CA CYS A 47 -21.48 -1.33 10.81
C CYS A 47 -20.45 -2.06 11.68
N ARG A 48 -20.56 -1.99 13.02
CA ARG A 48 -19.61 -2.60 13.96
C ARG A 48 -18.16 -2.17 13.70
N VAL A 49 -17.96 -0.89 13.42
CA VAL A 49 -16.63 -0.33 13.18
C VAL A 49 -16.37 0.82 14.12
N SER A 50 -15.20 0.78 14.75
CA SER A 50 -14.77 1.84 15.66
C SER A 50 -14.44 3.14 14.91
N PRO A 51 -15.03 4.29 15.25
CA PRO A 51 -14.61 5.59 14.69
C PRO A 51 -13.12 5.87 14.91
N TYR A 52 -12.55 5.32 15.98
CA TYR A 52 -11.13 5.42 16.29
C TYR A 52 -10.25 4.80 15.20
N VAL A 53 -10.60 3.62 14.67
CA VAL A 53 -9.77 2.97 13.63
C VAL A 53 -9.76 3.78 12.34
N PHE A 54 -10.85 4.50 12.04
CA PHE A 54 -10.93 5.40 10.90
C PHE A 54 -10.04 6.63 11.09
N ALA A 55 -10.08 7.25 12.27
CA ALA A 55 -9.22 8.38 12.58
C ALA A 55 -7.72 7.99 12.47
N VAL A 56 -7.36 6.81 13.00
CA VAL A 56 -5.99 6.30 12.90
C VAL A 56 -5.61 5.96 11.45
N ALA A 57 -6.49 5.32 10.67
CA ALA A 57 -6.23 5.03 9.25
C ALA A 57 -6.00 6.31 8.43
N ARG A 58 -6.80 7.35 8.67
CA ARG A 58 -6.59 8.67 8.05
C ARG A 58 -5.24 9.27 8.44
N ALA A 59 -4.89 9.24 9.73
CA ALA A 59 -3.59 9.74 10.18
C ALA A 59 -2.43 8.98 9.50
N LEU A 60 -2.52 7.66 9.37
CA LEU A 60 -1.53 6.85 8.65
C LEU A 60 -1.45 7.20 7.16
N CYS A 61 -2.59 7.35 6.50
CA CYS A 61 -2.65 7.66 5.08
C CYS A 61 -2.39 9.14 4.76
N SER A 62 -2.34 10.03 5.76
CA SER A 62 -2.03 11.45 5.57
C SER A 62 -0.63 11.69 4.99
N GLN A 63 0.28 10.73 5.17
CA GLN A 63 1.62 10.78 4.60
C GLN A 63 1.65 10.52 3.09
N PHE A 64 0.56 10.01 2.49
CA PHE A 64 0.51 9.66 1.07
C PHE A 64 -0.06 10.79 0.21
N SER A 65 0.75 11.32 -0.69
CA SER A 65 0.35 12.35 -1.65
C SER A 65 -0.18 11.71 -2.94
N ILE A 66 -1.50 11.55 -3.04
CA ILE A 66 -2.12 10.98 -4.25
C ILE A 66 -2.12 11.97 -5.42
N SER A 67 -1.96 11.43 -6.64
CA SER A 67 -1.97 12.16 -7.89
C SER A 67 -3.31 12.87 -8.12
N ALA A 68 -3.30 13.98 -8.87
CA ALA A 68 -4.53 14.70 -9.21
C ALA A 68 -5.51 13.83 -10.01
N SER A 69 -5.01 12.91 -10.85
CA SER A 69 -5.83 11.98 -11.61
C SER A 69 -6.54 10.97 -10.71
N ALA A 70 -5.78 10.29 -9.83
CA ALA A 70 -6.36 9.35 -8.88
C ALA A 70 -7.36 10.02 -7.93
N ARG A 71 -7.05 11.23 -7.44
CA ARG A 71 -7.97 12.02 -6.61
C ARG A 71 -9.30 12.28 -7.30
N LYS A 72 -9.27 12.64 -8.59
CA LYS A 72 -10.49 12.88 -9.37
C LYS A 72 -11.33 11.62 -9.45
N GLU A 73 -10.73 10.50 -9.86
CA GLU A 73 -11.46 9.22 -10.00
C GLU A 73 -11.99 8.69 -8.67
N LEU A 74 -11.25 8.85 -7.57
CA LEU A 74 -11.73 8.50 -6.24
C LEU A 74 -12.87 9.40 -5.78
N THR A 75 -12.88 10.67 -6.20
CA THR A 75 -13.99 11.59 -5.92
C THR A 75 -15.24 11.19 -6.70
N ASP A 76 -15.09 10.75 -7.95
CA ASP A 76 -16.19 10.22 -8.76
C ASP A 76 -16.74 8.91 -8.14
N LEU A 77 -15.85 8.03 -7.66
CA LEU A 77 -16.24 6.83 -6.92
C LEU A 77 -17.00 7.15 -5.62
N LYS A 78 -16.56 8.19 -4.89
CA LYS A 78 -17.27 8.68 -3.70
C LYS A 78 -18.71 9.09 -4.04
N GLN A 79 -18.91 9.83 -5.13
CA GLN A 79 -20.26 10.25 -5.54
C GLN A 79 -21.14 9.04 -5.89
N LEU A 80 -20.57 7.98 -6.47
CA LEU A 80 -21.31 6.76 -6.75
C LEU A 80 -21.78 6.08 -5.46
N LEU A 81 -20.93 6.04 -4.42
CA LEU A 81 -21.29 5.53 -3.10
C LEU A 81 -22.50 6.27 -2.52
N ASP A 82 -22.62 7.58 -2.74
CA ASP A 82 -23.76 8.39 -2.27
C ASP A 82 -25.08 8.04 -2.95
N THR A 83 -25.04 7.56 -4.21
CA THR A 83 -26.24 7.23 -4.97
C THR A 83 -26.77 5.81 -4.74
N SER A 84 -25.98 4.95 -4.08
CA SER A 84 -26.18 3.50 -4.07
C SER A 84 -27.12 2.96 -2.97
N GLY A 85 -28.04 3.79 -2.46
CA GLY A 85 -29.10 3.38 -1.54
C GLY A 85 -28.67 3.23 -0.07
N ASP A 86 -29.60 2.75 0.77
CA ASP A 86 -29.48 2.69 2.24
C ASP A 86 -28.54 1.57 2.77
N ASP A 87 -27.45 1.25 2.07
CA ASP A 87 -26.41 0.41 2.68
C ASP A 87 -25.66 1.25 3.71
N SER A 88 -25.86 0.92 5.00
CA SER A 88 -25.10 1.49 6.12
C SER A 88 -23.58 1.52 5.88
N SER A 89 -23.05 0.55 5.13
CA SER A 89 -21.63 0.47 4.77
C SER A 89 -21.19 1.61 3.86
N HIS A 90 -22.04 2.01 2.90
CA HIS A 90 -21.74 3.11 1.98
C HIS A 90 -21.77 4.44 2.72
N HIS A 91 -22.72 4.63 3.64
CA HIS A 91 -22.72 5.81 4.51
C HIS A 91 -21.45 5.92 5.35
N VAL A 92 -20.97 4.81 5.92
CA VAL A 92 -19.71 4.82 6.69
C VAL A 92 -18.50 5.10 5.78
N LEU A 93 -18.48 4.61 4.54
CA LEU A 93 -17.46 4.96 3.56
C LEU A 93 -17.53 6.42 3.12
N HIS A 94 -18.74 6.99 2.99
CA HIS A 94 -18.91 8.42 2.76
C HIS A 94 -18.34 9.24 3.93
N LEU A 95 -18.62 8.82 5.17
CA LEU A 95 -18.01 9.44 6.35
C LEU A 95 -16.50 9.37 6.28
N LEU A 96 -15.92 8.21 5.93
CA LEU A 96 -14.47 8.04 5.76
C LEU A 96 -13.91 9.07 4.78
N THR A 97 -14.53 9.23 3.61
CA THR A 97 -14.08 10.07 2.49
C THR A 97 -14.48 11.55 2.59
N ALA A 98 -14.95 12.00 3.75
CA ALA A 98 -15.24 13.41 4.02
C ALA A 98 -13.98 14.31 4.06
N SER A 99 -12.80 13.69 4.12
CA SER A 99 -11.48 14.32 4.18
C SER A 99 -10.58 13.76 3.08
N ASP A 100 -9.57 14.51 2.65
CA ASP A 100 -8.60 14.08 1.65
C ASP A 100 -7.84 12.83 2.08
N GLU A 101 -7.43 12.74 3.35
CA GLU A 101 -6.76 11.57 3.91
C GLU A 101 -7.66 10.35 3.87
N GLY A 102 -8.95 10.56 4.09
CA GLY A 102 -9.99 9.54 3.99
C GLY A 102 -10.20 9.03 2.57
N LEU A 103 -10.09 9.92 1.58
CA LEU A 103 -10.09 9.54 0.18
C LEU A 103 -8.86 8.70 -0.17
N THR A 104 -7.70 9.05 0.39
CA THR A 104 -6.49 8.22 0.28
C THR A 104 -6.68 6.84 0.91
N VAL A 105 -7.30 6.73 2.09
CA VAL A 105 -7.65 5.41 2.70
C VAL A 105 -8.53 4.60 1.74
N LEU A 106 -9.53 5.22 1.12
CA LEU A 106 -10.40 4.57 0.12
C LEU A 106 -9.57 4.01 -1.05
N GLY A 107 -8.67 4.82 -1.60
CA GLY A 107 -7.79 4.43 -2.70
C GLY A 107 -6.85 3.28 -2.33
N VAL A 108 -6.14 3.38 -1.20
CA VAL A 108 -5.26 2.33 -0.67
C VAL A 108 -6.03 1.02 -0.47
N CYS A 109 -7.22 1.09 0.12
CA CYS A 109 -8.03 -0.11 0.31
C CYS A 109 -8.50 -0.71 -1.01
N GLY A 110 -8.88 0.12 -2.00
CA GLY A 110 -9.29 -0.33 -3.33
C GLY A 110 -8.17 -1.07 -4.04
N ILE A 111 -6.97 -0.49 -4.12
CA ILE A 111 -5.82 -1.10 -4.81
C ILE A 111 -5.36 -2.40 -4.13
N LEU A 112 -5.40 -2.45 -2.78
CA LEU A 112 -5.02 -3.65 -2.02
C LEU A 112 -6.08 -4.74 -2.18
N ASN A 113 -7.36 -4.38 -2.15
CA ASN A 113 -8.45 -5.33 -2.38
C ASN A 113 -8.46 -5.85 -3.82
N ASP A 114 -7.92 -5.12 -4.78
CA ASP A 114 -7.82 -5.61 -6.16
C ASP A 114 -6.93 -6.87 -6.27
N TYR A 115 -5.85 -6.89 -5.50
CA TYR A 115 -4.77 -7.87 -5.65
C TYR A 115 -4.70 -8.89 -4.51
N PHE A 116 -5.01 -8.48 -3.28
CA PHE A 116 -4.92 -9.32 -2.08
C PHE A 116 -6.28 -9.66 -1.50
N HIS A 117 -6.33 -10.75 -0.72
CA HIS A 117 -7.50 -11.07 0.10
C HIS A 117 -7.76 -10.02 1.18
N SER A 118 -9.00 -9.88 1.64
CA SER A 118 -9.39 -8.85 2.59
C SER A 118 -8.62 -8.88 3.92
N ALA A 119 -8.10 -10.04 4.33
CA ALA A 119 -7.25 -10.14 5.53
C ALA A 119 -5.92 -9.37 5.39
N ALA A 120 -5.40 -9.22 4.17
CA ALA A 120 -4.17 -8.49 3.87
C ALA A 120 -4.31 -6.98 4.12
N LEU A 121 -5.51 -6.41 4.00
CA LEU A 121 -5.76 -5.01 4.37
C LEU A 121 -5.44 -4.77 5.86
N ALA A 122 -5.84 -5.70 6.73
CA ALA A 122 -5.58 -5.57 8.16
C ALA A 122 -4.07 -5.69 8.46
N GLU A 123 -3.38 -6.59 7.78
CA GLU A 123 -1.92 -6.77 7.89
C GLU A 123 -1.16 -5.55 7.37
N PHE A 124 -1.64 -4.94 6.27
CA PHE A 124 -1.09 -3.71 5.74
C PHE A 124 -1.18 -2.57 6.76
N PHE A 125 -2.37 -2.29 7.33
CA PHE A 125 -2.50 -1.20 8.30
C PHE A 125 -1.77 -1.48 9.62
N GLU A 126 -1.73 -2.73 10.07
CA GLU A 126 -0.95 -3.11 11.25
C GLU A 126 0.54 -2.88 11.02
N THR A 127 1.06 -3.27 9.85
CA THR A 127 2.46 -3.09 9.47
C THR A 127 2.77 -1.61 9.27
N LEU A 128 1.92 -0.86 8.58
CA LEU A 128 2.04 0.60 8.42
C LEU A 128 2.04 1.34 9.76
N ALA A 129 1.21 0.92 10.72
CA ALA A 129 1.22 1.47 12.08
C ALA A 129 2.55 1.19 12.82
N LYS A 130 3.14 0.01 12.64
CA LYS A 130 4.45 -0.30 13.23
C LYS A 130 5.56 0.52 12.56
N MET A 131 5.58 0.54 11.23
CA MET A 131 6.58 1.23 10.41
C MET A 131 6.50 2.76 10.48
N SER A 132 5.37 3.30 10.89
CA SER A 132 5.20 4.72 11.21
C SER A 132 5.64 5.07 12.64
N GLY A 133 6.15 4.12 13.43
CA GLY A 133 6.57 4.38 14.81
C GLY A 133 5.41 4.69 15.76
N MET A 134 4.18 4.25 15.44
CA MET A 134 3.01 4.51 16.27
C MET A 134 3.21 3.92 17.68
N PRO A 135 3.01 4.74 18.74
CA PRO A 135 3.03 4.24 20.12
C PRO A 135 2.05 3.09 20.31
N GLU A 136 2.45 2.06 21.07
CA GLU A 136 1.60 0.89 21.31
C GLU A 136 0.26 1.23 21.93
N THR A 137 0.23 2.28 22.76
CA THR A 137 -0.99 2.79 23.41
C THR A 137 -2.01 3.38 22.44
N LEU A 138 -1.57 3.80 21.25
CA LEU A 138 -2.45 4.30 20.19
C LEU A 138 -2.79 3.21 19.16
N ARG A 139 -2.05 2.10 19.14
CA ARG A 139 -2.17 1.08 18.10
C ARG A 139 -3.49 0.31 18.23
N PRO A 140 -4.39 0.37 17.24
CA PRO A 140 -5.58 -0.48 17.22
C PRO A 140 -5.19 -1.96 17.21
N ALA A 141 -5.93 -2.78 17.95
CA ALA A 141 -5.78 -4.23 17.89
C ALA A 141 -6.17 -4.77 16.50
N ARG A 142 -5.59 -5.91 16.08
CA ARG A 142 -5.84 -6.55 14.77
C ARG A 142 -7.33 -6.71 14.44
N GLY A 143 -8.17 -7.03 15.42
CA GLY A 143 -9.62 -7.12 15.22
C GLY A 143 -10.27 -5.82 14.71
N ARG A 144 -9.77 -4.65 15.12
CA ARG A 144 -10.23 -3.34 14.64
C ARG A 144 -9.79 -3.06 13.21
N TRP A 145 -8.61 -3.53 12.81
CA TRP A 145 -8.17 -3.47 11.42
C TRP A 145 -9.00 -4.38 10.52
N MET A 146 -9.40 -5.55 11.02
CA MET A 146 -10.33 -6.45 10.30
C MET A 146 -11.72 -5.84 10.13
N GLU A 147 -12.20 -5.08 11.11
CA GLU A 147 -13.45 -4.30 11.00
C GLU A 147 -13.39 -3.30 9.84
N LEU A 148 -12.29 -2.54 9.71
CA LEU A 148 -12.03 -1.64 8.59
C LEU A 148 -11.95 -2.40 7.26
N ALA A 149 -11.14 -3.46 7.22
CA ALA A 149 -10.95 -4.29 6.03
C ALA A 149 -12.27 -4.90 5.52
N ARG A 150 -13.20 -5.24 6.41
CA ARG A 150 -14.52 -5.76 6.03
C ARG A 150 -15.38 -4.72 5.32
N ILE A 151 -15.36 -3.46 5.78
CA ILE A 151 -16.09 -2.38 5.09
C ILE A 151 -15.39 -2.07 3.77
N CYS A 152 -14.08 -1.83 3.81
CA CYS A 152 -13.34 -1.38 2.65
C CYS A 152 -13.12 -2.48 1.60
N GLY A 153 -13.22 -3.77 1.98
CA GLY A 153 -13.16 -4.90 1.05
C GLY A 153 -14.35 -4.98 0.08
N LYS A 154 -15.38 -4.16 0.28
CA LYS A 154 -16.48 -3.97 -0.70
C LYS A 154 -16.12 -2.98 -1.81
N ILE A 155 -15.05 -2.21 -1.63
CA ILE A 155 -14.62 -1.20 -2.60
C ILE A 155 -13.91 -1.91 -3.75
N GLN A 156 -14.35 -1.63 -4.96
CA GLN A 156 -13.59 -1.93 -6.17
C GLN A 156 -12.78 -0.69 -6.54
N PRO A 157 -11.50 -0.84 -6.93
CA PRO A 157 -10.74 0.27 -7.45
C PRO A 157 -11.39 0.78 -8.76
N PRO A 158 -11.08 2.01 -9.19
CA PRO A 158 -11.48 2.47 -10.52
C PRO A 158 -10.98 1.55 -11.65
N ASP A 159 -11.77 1.42 -12.72
CA ASP A 159 -11.47 0.54 -13.86
C ASP A 159 -10.13 0.88 -14.53
N SER A 160 -9.73 2.15 -14.48
CA SER A 160 -8.45 2.62 -15.00
C SER A 160 -7.26 1.97 -14.27
N PHE A 161 -7.32 1.90 -12.94
CA PHE A 161 -6.32 1.23 -12.11
C PHE A 161 -6.34 -0.27 -12.37
N HIS A 162 -7.52 -0.89 -12.34
CA HIS A 162 -7.66 -2.33 -12.52
C HIS A 162 -7.06 -2.79 -13.86
N SER A 163 -7.40 -2.08 -14.94
CA SER A 163 -6.89 -2.37 -16.29
C SER A 163 -5.36 -2.20 -16.35
N LEU A 164 -4.83 -1.09 -15.79
CA LEU A 164 -3.40 -0.85 -15.74
C LEU A 164 -2.64 -1.92 -14.94
N ALA A 165 -3.19 -2.34 -13.78
CA ALA A 165 -2.62 -3.38 -12.94
C ALA A 165 -2.57 -4.73 -13.67
N GLN A 166 -3.64 -5.08 -14.38
CA GLN A 166 -3.68 -6.30 -15.19
C GLN A 166 -2.68 -6.26 -16.35
N ASP A 167 -2.64 -5.18 -17.11
CA ASP A 167 -1.75 -5.03 -18.26
C ASP A 167 -0.28 -5.08 -17.84
N CYS A 168 0.09 -4.32 -16.81
CA CYS A 168 1.45 -4.34 -16.26
C CYS A 168 1.81 -5.72 -15.70
N SER A 169 0.92 -6.38 -14.96
CA SER A 169 1.22 -7.70 -14.36
C SER A 169 1.39 -8.80 -15.41
N ARG A 170 0.65 -8.73 -16.51
CA ARG A 170 0.78 -9.69 -17.63
C ARG A 170 2.16 -9.65 -18.28
N LEU A 171 2.85 -8.51 -18.28
CA LEU A 171 4.19 -8.40 -18.86
C LEU A 171 5.21 -9.32 -18.17
N GLY A 172 5.03 -9.60 -16.88
CA GLY A 172 5.86 -10.55 -16.13
C GLY A 172 5.55 -12.03 -16.42
N LEU A 173 4.41 -12.33 -17.07
CA LEU A 173 3.99 -13.69 -17.41
C LEU A 173 4.41 -14.13 -18.82
N VAL A 174 4.81 -13.19 -19.68
CA VAL A 174 5.12 -13.47 -21.10
C VAL A 174 6.43 -14.26 -21.28
N GLU A 175 7.25 -14.42 -20.23
CA GLU A 175 8.46 -15.28 -20.25
C GLU A 175 8.24 -16.67 -19.58
N GLU A 176 7.00 -17.19 -19.61
CA GLU A 176 6.72 -18.61 -19.36
C GLU A 176 7.29 -19.49 -20.50
N ALA A 177 8.60 -19.69 -20.50
CA ALA A 177 9.24 -20.86 -21.08
C ALA A 177 10.48 -21.36 -20.30
N GLY A 178 10.84 -20.76 -19.16
CA GLY A 178 12.06 -21.23 -18.47
C GLY A 178 12.28 -20.89 -16.99
N ASN A 179 11.75 -19.80 -16.42
CA ASN A 179 12.10 -19.42 -15.05
C ASN A 179 10.99 -19.72 -14.04
N SER A 180 11.06 -20.91 -13.44
CA SER A 180 10.36 -21.30 -12.21
C SER A 180 10.78 -20.50 -10.97
N ASP A 181 11.82 -19.66 -11.10
CA ASP A 181 12.60 -19.18 -9.95
C ASP A 181 12.09 -17.86 -9.36
N LEU A 182 11.12 -17.19 -10.00
CA LEU A 182 10.50 -15.98 -9.45
C LEU A 182 9.73 -16.31 -8.17
N GLU A 183 10.29 -15.90 -7.03
CA GLU A 183 9.69 -16.03 -5.70
C GLU A 183 8.27 -15.44 -5.64
N GLU A 184 7.48 -15.94 -4.68
CA GLU A 184 6.13 -15.48 -4.39
C GLU A 184 6.09 -13.97 -4.05
N GLY A 185 4.88 -13.38 -4.07
CA GLY A 185 4.68 -11.94 -3.92
C GLY A 185 5.31 -11.33 -2.68
N VAL A 186 5.35 -10.01 -2.61
CA VAL A 186 5.96 -9.30 -1.48
C VAL A 186 5.10 -9.44 -0.22
N GLY A 187 5.72 -9.65 0.95
CA GLY A 187 5.03 -9.65 2.24
C GLY A 187 4.56 -8.26 2.71
N PRO A 188 3.85 -8.16 3.85
CA PRO A 188 3.33 -6.89 4.34
C PRO A 188 4.35 -5.77 4.47
N ILE A 189 5.57 -6.07 4.94
CA ILE A 189 6.62 -5.06 5.13
C ILE A 189 7.07 -4.53 3.78
N GLY A 190 7.32 -5.42 2.82
CA GLY A 190 7.76 -4.97 1.51
C GLY A 190 6.69 -4.19 0.75
N VAL A 191 5.40 -4.56 0.87
CA VAL A 191 4.31 -3.78 0.25
C VAL A 191 4.19 -2.39 0.90
N VAL A 192 4.22 -2.30 2.23
CA VAL A 192 4.20 -1.02 2.94
C VAL A 192 5.42 -0.17 2.54
N SER A 193 6.60 -0.77 2.49
CA SER A 193 7.85 -0.10 2.10
C SER A 193 7.78 0.43 0.66
N CYS A 194 7.23 -0.34 -0.27
CA CYS A 194 7.07 0.10 -1.66
C CYS A 194 6.13 1.31 -1.76
N ILE A 195 4.97 1.25 -1.10
CA ILE A 195 3.99 2.35 -1.13
C ILE A 195 4.55 3.60 -0.44
N GLN A 196 5.26 3.45 0.68
CA GLN A 196 5.95 4.57 1.34
C GLN A 196 7.02 5.18 0.45
N GLY A 197 7.88 4.36 -0.17
CA GLY A 197 8.91 4.85 -1.09
C GLY A 197 8.32 5.58 -2.30
N MET A 198 7.24 5.07 -2.89
CA MET A 198 6.52 5.78 -3.97
C MET A 198 6.00 7.14 -3.51
N SER A 199 5.49 7.21 -2.28
CA SER A 199 5.02 8.46 -1.69
C SER A 199 6.16 9.48 -1.52
N GLU A 200 7.31 9.05 -1.00
CA GLU A 200 8.50 9.90 -0.79
C GLU A 200 9.04 10.45 -2.13
N ILE A 201 9.07 9.63 -3.19
CA ILE A 201 9.40 10.10 -4.54
C ILE A 201 8.38 11.14 -5.02
N SER A 202 7.09 10.88 -4.81
CA SER A 202 6.02 11.76 -5.30
C SER A 202 5.98 13.12 -4.60
N SER A 203 6.42 13.19 -3.35
CA SER A 203 6.52 14.43 -2.58
C SER A 203 7.80 15.23 -2.86
N GLY A 204 8.71 14.71 -3.71
CA GLY A 204 9.97 15.36 -4.06
C GLY A 204 11.01 15.29 -2.93
N GLU A 205 10.91 14.28 -2.06
CA GLU A 205 11.88 14.06 -0.98
C GLU A 205 13.05 13.20 -1.42
N ASP A 206 12.81 12.37 -2.44
CA ASP A 206 13.84 11.60 -3.10
C ASP A 206 13.96 12.04 -4.57
N ASP A 207 15.08 12.70 -4.89
CA ASP A 207 15.45 13.11 -6.24
C ASP A 207 16.17 11.99 -7.01
N GLY A 208 16.39 10.84 -6.37
CA GLY A 208 17.11 9.70 -6.93
C GLY A 208 16.24 8.84 -7.84
N ARG A 209 16.90 8.16 -8.80
CA ARG A 209 16.29 7.05 -9.52
C ARG A 209 16.28 5.82 -8.62
N ILE A 210 15.13 5.49 -8.06
CA ILE A 210 14.98 4.32 -7.19
C ILE A 210 14.75 3.07 -8.05
N ILE A 211 15.38 1.96 -7.69
CA ILE A 211 15.09 0.64 -8.25
C ILE A 211 14.43 -0.22 -7.17
N MET A 212 13.20 -0.68 -7.41
CA MET A 212 12.49 -1.59 -6.53
C MET A 212 12.41 -3.01 -7.13
N LEU A 213 12.81 -4.01 -6.35
CA LEU A 213 12.73 -5.42 -6.72
C LEU A 213 11.45 -6.02 -6.13
N CYS A 214 10.47 -6.29 -6.98
CA CYS A 214 9.08 -6.49 -6.54
C CYS A 214 8.53 -7.90 -6.83
N GLY A 215 9.36 -8.89 -7.16
CA GLY A 215 8.85 -10.24 -7.40
C GLY A 215 7.94 -10.30 -8.63
N ARG A 216 7.02 -11.26 -8.58
CA ARG A 216 5.87 -11.35 -9.49
C ARG A 216 4.91 -10.17 -9.39
N SER A 217 4.97 -9.41 -8.29
CA SER A 217 4.07 -8.27 -8.05
C SER A 217 4.56 -6.94 -8.63
N ALA A 218 5.67 -6.92 -9.40
CA ALA A 218 6.23 -5.70 -9.97
C ALA A 218 5.24 -4.95 -10.87
N GLY A 219 4.44 -5.68 -11.66
CA GLY A 219 3.40 -5.07 -12.50
C GLY A 219 2.29 -4.39 -11.68
N TRP A 220 1.84 -5.00 -10.59
CA TRP A 220 0.86 -4.39 -9.70
C TRP A 220 1.42 -3.14 -9.00
N HIS A 221 2.67 -3.21 -8.49
CA HIS A 221 3.34 -2.04 -7.91
C HIS A 221 3.57 -0.92 -8.93
N ALA A 222 3.86 -1.26 -10.19
CA ALA A 222 3.99 -0.29 -11.28
C ALA A 222 2.67 0.47 -11.50
N ALA A 223 1.55 -0.24 -11.51
CA ALA A 223 0.24 0.39 -11.62
C ALA A 223 -0.07 1.34 -10.45
N ILE A 224 0.32 0.99 -9.21
CA ILE A 224 0.17 1.90 -8.06
C ILE A 224 1.01 3.16 -8.24
N ALA A 225 2.29 3.00 -8.59
CA ALA A 225 3.21 4.12 -8.77
C ALA A 225 2.70 5.11 -9.84
N GLU A 226 2.25 4.59 -10.98
CA GLU A 226 1.71 5.41 -12.06
C GLU A 226 0.34 6.01 -11.71
N TRP A 227 -0.63 5.20 -11.31
CA TRP A 227 -2.00 5.65 -11.09
C TRP A 227 -2.12 6.48 -9.80
N MET A 228 -1.73 5.91 -8.67
CA MET A 228 -1.95 6.52 -7.35
C MET A 228 -1.02 7.70 -7.11
N PHE A 229 0.26 7.60 -7.50
CA PHE A 229 1.27 8.61 -7.20
C PHE A 229 1.68 9.47 -8.41
N GLY A 230 1.21 9.14 -9.62
CA GLY A 230 1.52 9.92 -10.82
C GLY A 230 3.00 9.86 -11.21
N LEU A 231 3.70 8.79 -10.83
CA LEU A 231 5.13 8.67 -11.05
C LEU A 231 5.46 8.34 -12.51
N ARG A 232 6.60 8.87 -12.95
CA ARG A 232 7.25 8.48 -14.20
C ARG A 232 8.02 7.19 -13.97
N ILE A 233 7.50 6.08 -14.49
CA ILE A 233 7.98 4.74 -14.18
C ILE A 233 8.61 4.05 -15.37
N LYS A 234 9.49 3.09 -15.05
CA LYS A 234 10.06 2.11 -15.96
C LYS A 234 9.93 0.72 -15.37
N LEU A 235 9.36 -0.22 -16.13
CA LEU A 235 9.20 -1.61 -15.73
C LEU A 235 10.16 -2.49 -16.54
N THR A 236 10.92 -3.32 -15.84
CA THR A 236 11.99 -4.13 -16.42
C THR A 236 11.86 -5.60 -16.02
N ILE A 237 12.32 -6.48 -16.91
CA ILE A 237 12.56 -7.90 -16.61
C ILE A 237 14.06 -8.08 -16.51
N ARG A 238 14.55 -8.59 -15.38
CA ARG A 238 15.99 -8.82 -15.18
C ARG A 238 16.40 -10.19 -15.69
N ASP A 239 17.54 -10.25 -16.38
CA ASP A 239 18.23 -11.48 -16.70
C ASP A 239 19.35 -11.69 -15.66
N GLY A 240 19.08 -12.55 -14.68
CA GLY A 240 20.01 -12.86 -13.58
C GLY A 240 20.29 -11.68 -12.63
N MET A 241 21.55 -11.54 -12.20
CA MET A 241 21.98 -10.62 -11.13
C MET A 241 22.38 -9.21 -11.60
N SER A 242 22.25 -8.88 -12.88
CA SER A 242 22.54 -7.53 -13.41
C SER A 242 21.44 -6.52 -13.06
N PHE A 243 21.79 -5.32 -12.60
CA PHE A 243 20.82 -4.24 -12.35
C PHE A 243 20.19 -3.69 -13.66
N GLU A 244 20.81 -3.96 -14.81
CA GLU A 244 20.27 -3.61 -16.12
C GLU A 244 19.34 -4.73 -16.63
N GLY A 245 18.03 -4.50 -16.53
CA GLY A 245 17.00 -5.38 -17.09
C GLY A 245 16.49 -4.91 -18.45
N LYS A 246 15.92 -5.83 -19.22
CA LYS A 246 15.19 -5.50 -20.45
C LYS A 246 13.95 -4.69 -20.07
N THR A 247 13.82 -3.51 -20.66
CA THR A 247 12.63 -2.67 -20.46
C THR A 247 11.44 -3.29 -21.18
N VAL A 248 10.35 -3.50 -20.46
CA VAL A 248 9.10 -4.02 -21.01
C VAL A 248 8.02 -2.96 -21.09
N LEU A 249 8.08 -1.95 -20.22
CA LEU A 249 7.18 -0.81 -20.24
C LEU A 249 7.88 0.43 -19.69
N SER A 250 7.57 1.60 -20.26
CA SER A 250 7.94 2.91 -19.73
C SER A 250 6.84 3.89 -20.09
N ASN A 251 6.41 4.72 -19.13
CA ASN A 251 5.43 5.78 -19.39
C ASN A 251 6.09 7.15 -19.66
N CYS A 252 7.42 7.19 -19.71
CA CYS A 252 8.21 8.40 -19.88
C CYS A 252 9.50 8.15 -20.67
N GLN A 253 10.23 9.22 -20.97
CA GLN A 253 11.58 9.14 -21.54
C GLN A 253 12.60 8.71 -20.48
N ASP A 254 13.66 8.01 -20.88
CA ASP A 254 14.66 7.40 -19.97
C ASP A 254 15.36 8.42 -19.06
N ASP A 255 15.51 9.67 -19.50
CA ASP A 255 16.08 10.75 -18.71
C ASP A 255 15.15 11.25 -17.59
N GLN A 256 13.84 11.03 -17.75
CA GLN A 256 12.78 11.50 -16.85
C GLN A 256 12.28 10.46 -15.84
N VAL A 257 12.73 9.20 -15.94
CA VAL A 257 12.33 8.12 -15.03
C VAL A 257 12.60 8.49 -13.58
N GLN A 258 11.58 8.37 -12.74
CA GLN A 258 11.67 8.55 -11.29
C GLN A 258 11.80 7.20 -10.56
N LEU A 259 11.08 6.18 -11.03
CA LEU A 259 11.04 4.87 -10.38
C LEU A 259 11.21 3.74 -11.41
N THR A 260 12.16 2.84 -11.17
CA THR A 260 12.31 1.60 -11.92
C THR A 260 11.82 0.43 -11.08
N LEU A 261 10.87 -0.34 -11.59
CA LEU A 261 10.41 -1.58 -10.97
C LEU A 261 10.93 -2.78 -11.78
N ALA A 262 11.31 -3.85 -11.11
CA ALA A 262 11.83 -5.05 -11.75
C ALA A 262 11.05 -6.30 -11.36
N PHE A 263 10.65 -7.08 -12.37
CA PHE A 263 10.31 -8.50 -12.23
C PHE A 263 11.61 -9.26 -11.99
N ASN A 264 11.87 -9.61 -10.73
CA ASN A 264 13.02 -10.42 -10.29
C ASN A 264 12.61 -11.16 -9.01
N ASN A 265 13.42 -12.12 -8.51
CA ASN A 265 13.16 -12.78 -7.24
C ASN A 265 12.91 -11.75 -6.13
N ALA A 266 11.81 -11.91 -5.39
CA ALA A 266 11.52 -11.08 -4.24
C ALA A 266 12.66 -11.21 -3.21
N GLY A 267 12.87 -10.20 -2.38
CA GLY A 267 13.68 -10.39 -1.17
C GLY A 267 15.21 -10.46 -1.33
N VAL A 268 15.82 -10.00 -2.42
CA VAL A 268 17.28 -9.67 -2.39
C VAL A 268 17.42 -8.18 -2.08
N PRO A 269 17.50 -7.74 -0.80
CA PRO A 269 17.96 -6.39 -0.54
C PRO A 269 19.34 -6.22 -1.15
N THR A 270 19.69 -4.98 -1.48
CA THR A 270 20.99 -4.60 -2.03
C THR A 270 22.18 -5.03 -1.14
N ASP A 271 21.94 -5.53 0.07
CA ASP A 271 22.93 -6.09 1.02
C ASP A 271 22.90 -7.62 1.21
N GLY A 272 21.96 -8.35 0.59
CA GLY A 272 21.89 -9.83 0.62
C GLY A 272 21.28 -10.47 1.88
N SER A 273 20.66 -9.70 2.80
CA SER A 273 20.00 -10.25 3.99
C SER A 273 18.52 -10.60 3.76
N LEU A 274 18.08 -11.83 4.05
CA LEU A 274 16.66 -12.21 3.89
C LEU A 274 15.80 -11.48 4.94
N VAL A 275 14.80 -10.73 4.48
CA VAL A 275 13.72 -10.24 5.34
C VAL A 275 12.74 -11.39 5.56
N ASP A 276 12.55 -11.80 6.81
CA ASP A 276 11.53 -12.79 7.18
C ASP A 276 10.16 -12.11 7.17
N ASP A 277 9.59 -11.99 5.96
CA ASP A 277 8.31 -11.35 5.67
C ASP A 277 7.52 -12.24 4.68
N PRO A 278 6.66 -13.14 5.20
CA PRO A 278 5.96 -14.10 4.34
C PRO A 278 5.06 -13.38 3.33
N PRO A 279 4.90 -13.92 2.11
CA PRO A 279 4.10 -13.31 1.06
C PRO A 279 2.65 -13.11 1.51
N MET A 280 2.06 -11.96 1.19
CA MET A 280 0.64 -11.74 1.44
C MET A 280 -0.22 -12.60 0.50
N PRO A 281 -1.35 -13.15 0.97
CA PRO A 281 -2.21 -14.00 0.14
C PRO A 281 -2.85 -13.20 -0.99
N ILE A 282 -2.52 -13.56 -2.24
CA ILE A 282 -3.03 -12.92 -3.46
C ILE A 282 -4.30 -13.62 -3.96
N LYS A 283 -5.22 -12.87 -4.57
CA LYS A 283 -6.49 -13.41 -5.11
C LYS A 283 -6.30 -14.28 -6.36
N TYR A 284 -5.24 -14.04 -7.13
CA TYR A 284 -5.01 -14.66 -8.44
C TYR A 284 -4.08 -15.88 -8.42
N GLN A 285 -3.97 -16.59 -7.28
CA GLN A 285 -3.38 -17.93 -7.30
C GLN A 285 -4.34 -18.87 -8.03
N LYS A 286 -3.94 -19.40 -9.19
CA LYS A 286 -4.65 -20.51 -9.83
C LYS A 286 -4.78 -21.63 -8.80
N GLU A 287 -6.03 -22.03 -8.52
CA GLU A 287 -6.32 -23.37 -8.03
C GLU A 287 -5.72 -24.35 -9.05
N ASN A 288 -4.64 -25.03 -8.67
CA ASN A 288 -4.15 -26.22 -9.37
C ASN A 288 -4.93 -27.43 -8.92
#